data_AF-A0A953D762-F1
#
_entry.id   AF-A0A953D762-F1
#
_cell.length_a   1.000
_cell.length_b   1.000
_cell.length_c   1.000
_cell.angle_alpha   90.00
_cell.angle_beta   90.00
_cell.angle_gamma   90.00
#
_symmetry.space_group_name_H-M   'P 1'
#
loop_
_entity.id
_entity.type
_entity.pdbx_description
1 polymer ?
#
loop_
_entity_poly.entity_id
_entity_poly.type
_entity_poly.pdbx_seq_one_letter_code
_entity_poly.pdbx_strand_id
1 'polypeptide(L)'
;MKSLSPLPLLLSAFVLTAGAADQTSAPAPSSSNDTVREPTRNYTDHSSTVQYRVDTNFSNYPYYGSHIGSPLMNGYSGTIRVERRRIFLPPALPALGEPLRTDKAGHALSTYTLSPTLNSYVYEIFYAPLSALMYSEDLSRKRRETLDAYLAARTAAVTALRAKLDSLAGADPDTRARELAAFAPTQAAAIAALENTAESIRDNLVNGSLFQSGVDWNNLRDWRLGDDTRWETQADEIKVVIGSVFFQEGLSTPQRLLLRELAMELSDSLRSPDAEIALNAPGPYLYFSPAAARIRLPANLPPELDAKIDEYRAKKTVLKNELRDALYRGDRAFWESTRINALKALAAKQAPEFIAVEQLAEEIRVGLSAFPNPARPAALPVPPALMKRIAAYIGEKAAWQKTMVEKQTALRAQFPDDRVEFSRADGRPALQIVASRRSKPELKAKRETAQAELATFNANQRKSYDALVKEKELVSTEILQIASTLASRAPVKSIDQLLVEFGHSLGQQENWLRYADYETAVLQPGLSPEQRRLLFGAALEKLDLPLTER
;
A
#
# COMPACT_ATOMS: atom_id res chain seq x y z
N MET A 1 23.21 -47.62 28.63
CA MET A 1 22.33 -47.16 27.53
C MET A 1 21.50 -46.00 28.05
N LYS A 2 21.89 -44.76 27.70
CA LYS A 2 21.27 -43.53 28.22
C LYS A 2 20.16 -43.08 27.25
N SER A 3 19.00 -42.84 27.84
CA SER A 3 17.78 -42.31 27.22
C SER A 3 18.01 -40.89 26.69
N LEU A 4 17.72 -40.67 25.41
CA LEU A 4 17.67 -39.35 24.76
C LEU A 4 16.23 -38.84 24.82
N SER A 5 16.01 -37.74 25.54
CA SER A 5 14.75 -37.01 25.62
C SER A 5 14.49 -36.19 24.35
N PRO A 6 13.24 -36.07 23.86
CA PRO A 6 12.91 -35.13 22.79
C PRO A 6 12.65 -33.72 23.37
N LEU A 7 13.28 -32.72 22.74
CA LEU A 7 13.15 -31.28 23.03
C LEU A 7 11.73 -30.73 22.72
N PRO A 8 11.26 -29.70 23.45
CA PRO A 8 9.99 -29.04 23.17
C PRO A 8 10.12 -27.95 22.09
N LEU A 9 9.28 -28.03 21.05
CA LEU A 9 9.04 -26.95 20.09
C LEU A 9 8.15 -25.86 20.73
N LEU A 10 8.78 -24.77 21.18
CA LEU A 10 8.12 -23.50 21.50
C LEU A 10 7.96 -22.70 20.19
N LEU A 11 6.71 -22.48 19.78
CA LEU A 11 6.36 -21.50 18.75
C LEU A 11 5.19 -20.67 19.27
N SER A 12 5.42 -19.36 19.32
CA SER A 12 4.51 -18.22 19.54
C SER A 12 4.84 -17.41 20.80
N ALA A 13 5.83 -16.53 20.69
CA ALA A 13 5.89 -15.19 21.32
C ALA A 13 7.33 -14.67 21.21
N PHE A 14 7.61 -13.75 20.27
CA PHE A 14 8.76 -12.85 20.38
C PHE A 14 8.46 -11.55 19.62
N VAL A 15 7.78 -10.64 20.31
CA VAL A 15 7.95 -9.18 20.19
C VAL A 15 7.70 -8.64 21.60
N LEU A 16 8.77 -8.29 22.35
CA LEU A 16 8.80 -7.20 23.33
C LEU A 16 10.19 -7.11 24.02
N THR A 17 10.83 -5.96 23.80
CA THR A 17 11.63 -5.13 24.72
C THR A 17 12.66 -5.76 25.66
N ALA A 18 13.92 -5.36 25.48
CA ALA A 18 14.88 -5.20 26.57
C ALA A 18 15.79 -4.00 26.27
N GLY A 19 15.42 -2.82 26.77
CA GLY A 19 16.32 -1.68 26.96
C GLY A 19 16.61 -1.57 28.45
N ALA A 20 17.77 -2.08 28.87
CA ALA A 20 18.24 -1.96 30.25
C ALA A 20 18.84 -0.57 30.44
N ALA A 21 18.33 0.13 31.45
CA ALA A 21 18.92 1.34 32.00
C ALA A 21 20.22 0.98 32.72
N ASP A 22 21.27 1.77 32.48
CA ASP A 22 22.42 1.83 33.38
C ASP A 22 22.56 3.27 33.88
N GLN A 23 22.30 3.43 35.17
CA GLN A 23 22.49 4.66 35.92
C GLN A 23 23.90 4.63 36.49
N THR A 24 24.76 5.54 36.03
CA THR A 24 25.95 5.95 36.80
C THR A 24 25.99 7.46 36.89
N SER A 25 25.87 7.94 38.12
CA SER A 25 25.91 9.33 38.55
C SER A 25 27.27 9.63 39.18
N ALA A 26 27.86 10.80 38.86
CA ALA A 26 28.65 11.71 39.72
C ALA A 26 29.43 12.73 38.82
N PRO A 27 30.04 13.81 39.36
CA PRO A 27 29.42 15.13 39.49
C PRO A 27 30.09 16.24 38.65
N ALA A 28 29.41 17.37 38.52
CA ALA A 28 29.83 18.59 37.83
C ALA A 28 30.97 19.35 38.54
N PRO A 29 31.60 20.30 37.82
CA PRO A 29 31.75 21.65 38.38
C PRO A 29 31.29 22.77 37.45
N SER A 30 31.00 23.90 38.11
CA SER A 30 30.34 25.14 37.70
C SER A 30 31.19 26.13 36.89
N SER A 31 30.55 26.90 35.99
CA SER A 31 30.70 28.36 35.77
C SER A 31 29.71 28.79 34.67
N SER A 32 28.62 29.54 34.94
CA SER A 32 28.42 30.99 35.10
C SER A 32 28.11 31.77 33.80
N ASN A 33 26.85 32.24 33.73
CA ASN A 33 26.26 33.38 32.97
C ASN A 33 26.30 33.30 31.42
N ASP A 34 25.29 33.69 30.63
CA ASP A 34 24.29 34.75 30.78
C ASP A 34 22.98 34.45 30.02
N THR A 35 21.91 35.11 30.46
CA THR A 35 20.49 34.88 30.15
C THR A 35 19.99 35.41 28.80
N VAL A 36 19.28 34.56 28.03
CA VAL A 36 18.12 34.94 27.20
C VAL A 36 17.06 33.85 27.35
N ARG A 37 15.86 34.22 27.82
CA ARG A 37 14.75 33.30 28.15
C ARG A 37 14.07 32.78 26.87
N GLU A 38 14.26 31.50 26.57
CA GLU A 38 13.33 30.69 25.76
C GLU A 38 12.34 29.95 26.70
N PRO A 39 11.05 29.81 26.34
CA PRO A 39 10.14 28.95 27.09
C PRO A 39 10.47 27.48 26.83
N THR A 40 10.85 26.79 27.92
CA THR A 40 11.25 25.39 27.96
C THR A 40 10.18 24.43 27.42
N ARG A 41 10.57 23.62 26.43
CA ARG A 41 9.87 22.41 25.99
C ARG A 41 9.96 21.35 27.08
N ASN A 42 8.85 21.07 27.75
CA ASN A 42 8.64 19.81 28.47
C ASN A 42 7.71 18.95 27.62
N TYR A 43 8.28 18.08 26.80
CA TYR A 43 7.56 17.06 26.03
C TYR A 43 7.67 15.74 26.78
N THR A 44 6.61 15.37 27.50
CA THR A 44 6.51 14.05 28.12
C THR A 44 5.90 13.10 27.09
N ASP A 45 6.68 12.09 26.72
CA ASP A 45 6.35 10.99 25.83
C ASP A 45 5.00 10.35 26.19
N HIS A 46 4.02 10.50 25.29
CA HIS A 46 2.82 9.66 25.22
C HIS A 46 2.64 9.28 23.75
N SER A 47 2.87 8.01 23.43
CA SER A 47 2.45 7.38 22.18
C SER A 47 0.93 7.49 22.05
N SER A 48 0.47 8.57 21.43
CA SER A 48 -0.95 8.79 21.14
C SER A 48 -1.17 8.58 19.65
N THR A 49 -1.99 7.59 19.32
CA THR A 49 -2.67 7.53 18.03
C THR A 49 -3.51 8.80 17.92
N VAL A 50 -3.07 9.76 17.10
CA VAL A 50 -3.79 11.01 16.91
C VAL A 50 -5.06 10.72 16.11
N GLN A 51 -6.19 10.59 16.80
CA GLN A 51 -7.50 10.68 16.17
C GLN A 51 -7.85 12.16 16.03
N TYR A 52 -7.86 12.68 14.80
CA TYR A 52 -8.24 14.06 14.54
C TYR A 52 -9.78 14.19 14.59
N ARG A 53 -10.27 14.91 15.59
CA ARG A 53 -11.65 15.39 15.64
C ARG A 53 -11.73 16.73 14.92
N VAL A 54 -12.46 16.79 13.81
CA VAL A 54 -12.83 18.05 13.16
C VAL A 54 -14.01 18.64 13.93
N ASP A 55 -13.73 19.61 14.79
CA ASP A 55 -14.75 20.47 15.40
C ASP A 55 -15.13 21.55 14.38
N THR A 56 -16.37 21.48 13.87
CA THR A 56 -16.99 22.61 13.15
C THR A 56 -18.17 23.06 14.00
N ASN A 57 -17.96 24.07 14.83
CA ASN A 57 -19.05 24.70 15.57
C ASN A 57 -19.81 25.59 14.58
N PHE A 58 -20.97 25.13 14.11
CA PHE A 58 -21.85 25.89 13.23
C PHE A 58 -22.82 26.71 14.07
N SER A 59 -22.49 27.98 14.28
CA SER A 59 -23.47 29.02 14.59
C SER A 59 -22.97 30.33 14.00
N ASN A 60 -23.71 30.83 13.00
CA ASN A 60 -23.60 32.15 12.37
C ASN A 60 -22.44 32.38 11.39
N TYR A 61 -22.57 31.98 10.13
CA TYR A 61 -22.14 32.79 8.96
C TYR A 61 -22.96 32.39 7.71
N PRO A 62 -23.22 33.31 6.77
CA PRO A 62 -24.18 33.11 5.69
C PRO A 62 -23.60 32.27 4.56
N TYR A 63 -24.40 31.30 4.16
CA TYR A 63 -24.23 30.39 3.05
C TYR A 63 -24.08 31.17 1.73
N TYR A 64 -22.92 31.13 1.07
CA TYR A 64 -22.73 31.66 -0.28
C TYR A 64 -22.13 30.59 -1.20
N GLY A 65 -23.02 29.73 -1.69
CA GLY A 65 -22.81 28.92 -2.89
C GLY A 65 -23.67 29.49 -4.01
N SER A 66 -23.03 29.86 -5.12
CA SER A 66 -23.66 30.43 -6.32
C SER A 66 -24.59 29.43 -7.00
N HIS A 67 -25.90 29.71 -7.01
CA HIS A 67 -26.80 29.27 -8.06
C HIS A 67 -27.27 30.49 -8.85
N ILE A 68 -27.07 30.41 -10.16
CA ILE A 68 -27.57 31.34 -11.18
C ILE A 68 -29.07 31.59 -10.93
N GLY A 69 -29.44 32.86 -10.85
CA GLY A 69 -30.76 33.31 -10.42
C GLY A 69 -31.91 32.76 -11.28
N SER A 70 -32.89 32.18 -10.59
CA SER A 70 -34.29 32.24 -10.98
C SER A 70 -34.98 33.24 -10.04
N PRO A 71 -35.60 34.33 -10.52
CA PRO A 71 -36.12 35.40 -9.68
C PRO A 71 -37.48 35.08 -9.01
N LEU A 72 -37.83 33.80 -8.80
CA LEU A 72 -39.19 33.39 -8.41
C LEU A 72 -39.32 32.37 -7.26
N MET A 73 -38.32 32.20 -6.39
CA MET A 73 -38.47 31.32 -5.22
C MET A 73 -37.98 31.98 -3.93
N ASN A 74 -38.80 32.89 -3.39
CA ASN A 74 -38.74 33.30 -2.00
C ASN A 74 -39.38 32.19 -1.13
N GLY A 75 -38.66 31.69 -0.12
CA GLY A 75 -39.32 31.12 1.07
C GLY A 75 -39.05 29.66 1.45
N TYR A 76 -38.11 28.94 0.85
CA TYR A 76 -37.70 27.63 1.37
C TYR A 76 -36.41 27.73 2.20
N SER A 77 -36.57 27.91 3.51
CA SER A 77 -35.54 27.61 4.50
C SER A 77 -35.41 26.09 4.64
N GLY A 78 -34.81 25.43 3.65
CA GLY A 78 -34.38 24.04 3.77
C GLY A 78 -33.15 23.98 4.66
N THR A 79 -33.19 23.21 5.76
CA THR A 79 -31.96 22.82 6.46
C THR A 79 -31.19 21.86 5.57
N ILE A 80 -30.18 22.37 4.87
CA ILE A 80 -29.25 21.50 4.13
C ILE A 80 -28.46 20.73 5.19
N ARG A 81 -28.81 19.46 5.39
CA ARG A 81 -27.98 18.54 6.17
C ARG A 81 -26.69 18.33 5.38
N VAL A 82 -25.62 19.01 5.78
CA VAL A 82 -24.27 18.69 5.32
C VAL A 82 -23.88 17.38 6.01
N GLU A 83 -24.18 16.27 5.36
CA GLU A 83 -23.77 14.96 5.85
C GLU A 83 -22.25 14.86 5.72
N ARG A 84 -21.55 14.76 6.85
CA ARG A 84 -20.10 14.62 6.87
C ARG A 84 -19.73 13.27 6.24
N ARG A 85 -19.27 13.29 4.99
CA ARG A 85 -18.80 12.10 4.29
C ARG A 85 -17.34 11.83 4.64
N ARG A 86 -17.05 10.63 5.14
CA ARG A 86 -15.66 10.18 5.38
C ARG A 86 -15.01 9.87 4.04
N ILE A 87 -13.78 10.32 3.86
CA ILE A 87 -13.00 10.10 2.64
C ILE A 87 -11.79 9.27 3.03
N PHE A 88 -11.59 8.15 2.34
CA PHE A 88 -10.44 7.29 2.56
C PHE A 88 -9.43 7.51 1.45
N LEU A 89 -8.18 7.76 1.85
CA LEU A 89 -7.06 7.87 0.92
C LEU A 89 -6.49 6.47 0.62
N PRO A 90 -5.88 6.27 -0.55
CA PRO A 90 -5.24 4.99 -0.82
C PRO A 90 -4.06 4.77 0.15
N PRO A 91 -3.74 3.50 0.46
CA PRO A 91 -2.60 3.15 1.29
C PRO A 91 -1.28 3.68 0.73
N ALA A 92 -0.29 3.82 1.62
CA ALA A 92 1.07 4.19 1.22
C ALA A 92 1.64 3.12 0.30
N LEU A 93 2.19 3.53 -0.84
CA LEU A 93 2.80 2.60 -1.79
C LEU A 93 4.16 2.16 -1.25
N PRO A 94 4.43 0.85 -1.09
CA PRO A 94 5.72 0.39 -0.60
C PRO A 94 6.83 0.62 -1.63
N ALA A 95 8.08 0.70 -1.18
CA ALA A 95 9.22 0.60 -2.08
C ALA A 95 9.34 -0.81 -2.67
N LEU A 96 10.00 -0.92 -3.83
CA LEU A 96 10.26 -2.20 -4.48
C LEU A 96 11.06 -3.12 -3.54
N GLY A 97 10.50 -4.30 -3.24
CA GLY A 97 11.10 -5.29 -2.35
C GLY A 97 11.01 -4.98 -0.86
N GLU A 98 10.29 -3.93 -0.46
CA GLU A 98 10.04 -3.65 0.96
C GLU A 98 9.17 -4.77 1.58
N PRO A 99 9.42 -5.17 2.84
CA PRO A 99 8.56 -6.13 3.51
C PRO A 99 7.11 -5.62 3.58
N LEU A 100 6.17 -6.41 3.05
CA LEU A 100 4.75 -6.10 3.17
C LEU A 100 4.32 -6.29 4.62
N ARG A 101 3.70 -5.26 5.20
CA ARG A 101 3.10 -5.36 6.54
C ARG A 101 1.88 -6.29 6.46
N THR A 102 2.01 -7.50 6.98
CA THR A 102 0.93 -8.49 7.03
C THR A 102 0.00 -8.32 8.24
N ASP A 103 0.26 -7.33 9.08
CA ASP A 103 -0.46 -7.14 10.34
C ASP A 103 -1.89 -6.65 10.10
N LYS A 104 -2.79 -7.61 9.87
CA LYS A 104 -4.24 -7.44 9.96
C LYS A 104 -4.70 -7.02 11.36
N ALA A 105 -3.81 -7.07 12.36
CA ALA A 105 -4.07 -6.66 13.74
C ALA A 105 -4.44 -5.17 13.86
N GLY A 106 -4.05 -4.33 12.88
CA GLY A 106 -4.47 -2.92 12.83
C GLY A 106 -5.95 -2.71 12.51
N HIS A 107 -6.64 -3.69 11.93
CA HIS A 107 -8.09 -3.60 11.68
C HIS A 107 -8.92 -3.78 12.96
N ALA A 108 -8.32 -4.24 14.06
CA ALA A 108 -9.05 -4.52 15.30
C ALA A 108 -9.46 -3.25 16.08
N LEU A 109 -8.97 -2.06 15.68
CA LEU A 109 -9.29 -0.79 16.35
C LEU A 109 -10.01 0.23 15.45
N SER A 110 -10.17 -0.02 14.14
CA SER A 110 -11.09 0.80 13.33
C SER A 110 -12.49 0.21 13.45
N THR A 111 -13.44 0.98 13.98
CA THR A 111 -14.87 0.62 14.04
C THR A 111 -15.53 0.51 12.66
N TYR A 112 -14.77 0.72 11.58
CA TYR A 112 -15.25 0.76 10.20
C TYR A 112 -14.43 -0.21 9.35
N THR A 113 -15.11 -1.15 8.69
CA THR A 113 -14.52 -2.06 7.72
C THR A 113 -14.69 -1.49 6.31
N LEU A 114 -13.59 -1.09 5.67
CA LEU A 114 -13.60 -0.72 4.26
C LEU A 114 -13.95 -1.92 3.39
N SER A 115 -14.71 -1.70 2.32
CA SER A 115 -15.04 -2.75 1.37
C SER A 115 -13.76 -3.30 0.72
N PRO A 116 -13.54 -4.63 0.72
CA PRO A 116 -12.41 -5.25 0.02
C PRO A 116 -12.35 -4.90 -1.47
N THR A 117 -13.49 -4.58 -2.09
CA THR A 117 -13.56 -4.20 -3.51
C THR A 117 -12.84 -2.89 -3.82
N LEU A 118 -12.57 -2.04 -2.82
CA LEU A 118 -11.82 -0.81 -3.00
C LEU A 118 -10.33 -1.06 -3.34
N ASN A 119 -9.79 -2.24 -2.95
CA ASN A 119 -8.41 -2.62 -3.25
C ASN A 119 -8.14 -2.68 -4.76
N SER A 120 -9.14 -3.06 -5.57
CA SER A 120 -9.02 -3.07 -7.03
C SER A 120 -8.86 -1.68 -7.66
N TYR A 121 -8.97 -0.60 -6.89
CA TYR A 121 -8.83 0.77 -7.37
C TYR A 121 -7.65 1.53 -6.72
N VAL A 122 -6.76 0.85 -5.99
CA VAL A 122 -5.70 1.45 -5.14
C VAL A 122 -4.80 2.47 -5.86
N TYR A 123 -4.62 2.32 -7.17
CA TYR A 123 -3.81 3.22 -8.00
C TYR A 123 -4.62 4.31 -8.72
N GLU A 124 -5.95 4.24 -8.67
CA GLU A 124 -6.84 5.05 -9.50
C GLU A 124 -7.05 6.47 -8.96
N ILE A 125 -7.12 7.44 -9.88
CA ILE A 125 -7.33 8.87 -9.57
C ILE A 125 -8.72 9.20 -9.03
N PHE A 126 -9.63 8.22 -9.02
CA PHE A 126 -10.97 8.33 -8.45
C PHE A 126 -11.14 7.53 -7.15
N TYR A 127 -10.07 6.94 -6.61
CA TYR A 127 -10.12 6.13 -5.39
C TYR A 127 -10.79 6.87 -4.22
N ALA A 128 -10.34 8.09 -3.93
CA ALA A 128 -10.83 8.85 -2.79
C ALA A 128 -12.33 9.21 -2.90
N PRO A 129 -12.83 9.81 -4.01
CA PRO A 129 -14.26 10.07 -4.15
C PRO A 129 -15.09 8.78 -4.21
N LEU A 130 -14.57 7.69 -4.80
CA LEU A 130 -15.24 6.39 -4.79
C LEU A 130 -15.39 5.85 -3.36
N SER A 131 -14.34 5.94 -2.54
CA SER A 131 -14.35 5.45 -1.17
C SER A 131 -15.44 6.12 -0.32
N ALA A 132 -15.66 7.42 -0.52
CA ALA A 132 -16.66 8.18 0.21
C ALA A 132 -18.08 7.73 -0.13
N LEU A 133 -18.36 7.48 -1.42
CA LEU A 133 -19.66 7.02 -1.90
C LEU A 133 -19.94 5.56 -1.54
N MET A 134 -18.91 4.71 -1.57
CA MET A 134 -19.04 3.32 -1.12
C MET A 134 -19.31 3.24 0.38
N TYR A 135 -18.67 4.10 1.18
CA TYR A 135 -18.90 4.16 2.62
C TYR A 135 -20.32 4.63 2.96
N SER A 136 -20.87 5.58 2.20
CA SER A 136 -22.26 6.04 2.38
C SER A 136 -23.31 5.15 1.69
N GLU A 137 -22.91 3.99 1.15
CA GLU A 137 -23.76 3.07 0.36
C GLU A 137 -24.51 3.75 -0.81
N ASP A 138 -23.96 4.85 -1.35
CA ASP A 138 -24.62 5.76 -2.30
C ASP A 138 -24.15 5.51 -3.76
N LEU A 139 -23.82 4.26 -4.08
CA LEU A 139 -23.32 3.88 -5.39
C LEU A 139 -24.48 3.38 -6.28
N SER A 140 -24.95 4.28 -7.16
CA SER A 140 -26.01 3.97 -8.13
C SER A 140 -25.64 2.76 -9.00
N ARG A 141 -26.66 2.07 -9.52
CA ARG A 141 -26.48 0.93 -10.43
C ARG A 141 -25.62 1.29 -11.65
N LYS A 142 -25.86 2.46 -12.25
CA LYS A 142 -25.10 2.95 -13.39
C LYS A 142 -23.61 3.17 -13.07
N ARG A 143 -23.30 3.73 -11.88
CA ARG A 143 -21.90 3.90 -11.42
C ARG A 143 -21.21 2.55 -11.25
N ARG A 144 -21.91 1.55 -10.68
CA ARG A 144 -21.41 0.17 -10.58
C ARG A 144 -21.12 -0.45 -11.93
N GLU A 145 -22.07 -0.40 -12.87
CA GLU A 145 -21.89 -0.93 -14.23
C GLU A 145 -20.70 -0.25 -14.95
N THR A 146 -20.50 1.04 -14.75
CA THR A 146 -19.36 1.79 -15.31
C THR A 146 -18.03 1.33 -14.71
N LEU A 147 -17.98 1.14 -13.39
CA LEU A 147 -16.80 0.64 -12.68
C LEU A 147 -16.46 -0.80 -13.09
N ASP A 148 -17.46 -1.67 -13.23
CA ASP A 148 -17.29 -3.05 -13.67
C ASP A 148 -16.75 -3.11 -15.11
N ALA A 149 -17.30 -2.29 -16.02
CA ALA A 149 -16.82 -2.18 -17.39
C ALA A 149 -15.37 -1.66 -17.45
N TYR A 150 -15.05 -0.66 -16.62
CA TYR A 150 -13.68 -0.14 -16.49
C TYR A 150 -12.71 -1.23 -16.01
N LEU A 151 -13.04 -1.96 -14.95
CA LEU A 151 -12.20 -3.05 -14.43
C LEU A 151 -12.01 -4.16 -15.45
N ALA A 152 -13.06 -4.55 -16.18
CA ALA A 152 -12.97 -5.56 -17.22
C ALA A 152 -12.02 -5.14 -18.34
N ALA A 153 -12.12 -3.89 -18.82
CA ALA A 153 -11.24 -3.34 -19.85
C ALA A 153 -9.79 -3.21 -19.37
N ARG A 154 -9.57 -2.75 -18.13
CA ARG A 154 -8.23 -2.67 -17.51
C ARG A 154 -7.61 -4.05 -17.39
N THR A 155 -8.37 -5.04 -16.92
CA THR A 155 -7.92 -6.43 -16.78
C THR A 155 -7.53 -7.02 -18.14
N ALA A 156 -8.33 -6.79 -19.18
CA ALA A 156 -8.01 -7.24 -20.53
C ALA A 156 -6.69 -6.61 -21.04
N ALA A 157 -6.49 -5.31 -20.83
CA ALA A 157 -5.25 -4.63 -21.21
C ALA A 157 -4.03 -5.16 -20.43
N VAL A 158 -4.13 -5.34 -19.12
CA VAL A 158 -3.05 -5.91 -18.29
C VAL A 158 -2.71 -7.33 -18.74
N THR A 159 -3.72 -8.17 -19.00
CA THR A 159 -3.53 -9.55 -19.47
C THR A 159 -2.83 -9.59 -20.82
N ALA A 160 -3.21 -8.71 -21.76
CA ALA A 160 -2.52 -8.61 -23.06
C ALA A 160 -1.05 -8.21 -22.90
N LEU A 161 -0.75 -7.26 -22.00
CA LEU A 161 0.62 -6.85 -21.73
C LEU A 161 1.45 -7.96 -21.08
N ARG A 162 0.89 -8.66 -20.07
CA ARG A 162 1.55 -9.83 -19.44
C ARG A 162 1.81 -10.93 -20.46
N ALA A 163 0.84 -11.24 -21.32
CA ALA A 163 1.04 -12.23 -22.39
C ALA A 163 2.17 -11.87 -23.35
N LYS A 164 2.32 -10.58 -23.71
CA LYS A 164 3.47 -10.12 -24.52
C LYS A 164 4.78 -10.27 -23.74
N LEU A 165 4.83 -9.89 -22.47
CA LEU A 165 6.02 -10.07 -21.63
C LEU A 165 6.41 -11.55 -21.52
N ASP A 166 5.46 -12.44 -21.28
CA ASP A 166 5.66 -13.88 -21.18
C ASP A 166 6.19 -14.46 -22.51
N SER A 167 5.66 -14.01 -23.65
CA SER A 167 6.15 -14.42 -24.98
C SER A 167 7.61 -14.03 -25.23
N LEU A 168 8.13 -13.03 -24.51
CA LEU A 168 9.50 -12.52 -24.61
C LEU A 168 10.41 -12.98 -23.47
N ALA A 169 9.97 -13.91 -22.61
CA ALA A 169 10.74 -14.36 -21.46
C ALA A 169 12.10 -14.97 -21.85
N GLY A 170 12.18 -15.63 -23.01
CA GLY A 170 13.41 -16.22 -23.55
C GLY A 170 14.24 -15.31 -24.47
N ALA A 171 13.74 -14.12 -24.81
CA ALA A 171 14.45 -13.18 -25.67
C ALA A 171 15.60 -12.49 -24.91
N ASP A 172 16.66 -12.10 -25.63
CA ASP A 172 17.72 -11.25 -25.10
C ASP A 172 17.17 -9.84 -24.74
N PRO A 173 17.85 -9.08 -23.86
CA PRO A 173 17.34 -7.79 -23.36
C PRO A 173 17.02 -6.77 -24.46
N ASP A 174 17.85 -6.68 -25.50
CA ASP A 174 17.69 -5.69 -26.58
C ASP A 174 16.50 -6.06 -27.48
N THR A 175 16.38 -7.33 -27.83
CA THR A 175 15.22 -7.85 -28.57
C THR A 175 13.94 -7.65 -27.77
N ARG A 176 13.96 -7.94 -26.46
CA ARG A 176 12.79 -7.73 -25.58
C ARG A 176 12.38 -6.26 -25.55
N ALA A 177 13.33 -5.33 -25.34
CA ALA A 177 13.03 -3.91 -25.30
C ALA A 177 12.44 -3.41 -26.62
N ARG A 178 13.01 -3.82 -27.76
CA ARG A 178 12.52 -3.47 -29.09
C ARG A 178 11.10 -3.99 -29.36
N GLU A 179 10.83 -5.24 -28.99
CA GLU A 179 9.53 -5.89 -29.17
C GLU A 179 8.44 -5.29 -28.27
N LEU A 180 8.80 -4.87 -27.05
CA LEU A 180 7.88 -4.14 -26.16
C LEU A 180 7.58 -2.74 -26.71
N ALA A 181 8.60 -2.03 -27.18
CA ALA A 181 8.43 -0.71 -27.80
C ALA A 181 7.56 -0.80 -29.07
N ALA A 182 7.70 -1.85 -29.87
CA ALA A 182 6.85 -2.11 -31.03
C ALA A 182 5.40 -2.48 -30.65
N PHE A 183 5.19 -3.09 -29.48
CA PHE A 183 3.86 -3.41 -28.97
C PHE A 183 3.13 -2.18 -28.41
N ALA A 184 3.85 -1.20 -27.84
CA ALA A 184 3.26 -0.01 -27.23
C ALA A 184 2.23 0.73 -28.11
N PRO A 185 2.50 1.03 -29.40
CA PRO A 185 1.51 1.67 -30.28
C PRO A 185 0.22 0.86 -30.45
N THR A 186 0.29 -0.47 -30.42
CA THR A 186 -0.89 -1.34 -30.55
C THR A 186 -1.82 -1.26 -29.34
N GLN A 187 -1.27 -0.93 -28.17
CA GLN A 187 -2.01 -0.83 -26.92
C GLN A 187 -2.41 0.61 -26.56
N ALA A 188 -1.75 1.61 -27.15
CA ALA A 188 -1.87 3.02 -26.80
C ALA A 188 -3.33 3.52 -26.77
N ALA A 189 -4.13 3.19 -27.80
CA ALA A 189 -5.52 3.61 -27.88
C ALA A 189 -6.39 3.03 -26.76
N ALA A 190 -6.18 1.76 -26.40
CA ALA A 190 -6.92 1.10 -25.32
C ALA A 190 -6.56 1.69 -23.96
N ILE A 191 -5.27 2.00 -23.72
CA ILE A 191 -4.84 2.62 -22.46
C ILE A 191 -5.33 4.07 -22.36
N ALA A 192 -5.25 4.84 -23.44
CA ALA A 192 -5.81 6.19 -23.48
C ALA A 192 -7.32 6.20 -23.18
N ALA A 193 -8.07 5.23 -23.71
CA ALA A 193 -9.49 5.08 -23.40
C ALA A 193 -9.74 4.76 -21.92
N LEU A 194 -8.88 3.94 -21.29
CA LEU A 194 -8.93 3.67 -19.85
C LEU A 194 -8.66 4.94 -19.03
N GLU A 195 -7.61 5.69 -19.36
CA GLU A 195 -7.28 6.94 -18.65
C GLU A 195 -8.40 7.98 -18.76
N ASN A 196 -9.00 8.13 -19.96
CA ASN A 196 -10.16 9.00 -20.16
C ASN A 196 -11.38 8.53 -19.38
N THR A 197 -11.62 7.21 -19.33
CA THR A 197 -12.72 6.64 -18.54
C THR A 197 -12.50 6.87 -17.05
N ALA A 198 -11.28 6.71 -16.56
CA ALA A 198 -10.93 6.98 -15.17
C ALA A 198 -11.17 8.45 -14.79
N GLU A 199 -10.79 9.40 -15.65
CA GLU A 199 -11.07 10.83 -15.42
C GLU A 199 -12.57 11.12 -15.47
N SER A 200 -13.33 10.50 -16.37
CA SER A 200 -14.80 10.64 -16.42
C SER A 200 -15.48 10.06 -15.18
N ILE A 201 -15.01 8.91 -14.68
CA ILE A 201 -15.48 8.33 -13.41
C ILE A 201 -15.17 9.31 -12.28
N ARG A 202 -13.94 9.82 -12.19
CA ARG A 202 -13.53 10.81 -11.17
C ARG A 202 -14.46 12.01 -11.19
N ASP A 203 -14.64 12.62 -12.35
CA ASP A 203 -15.51 13.78 -12.54
C ASP A 203 -16.95 13.50 -12.10
N ASN A 204 -17.53 12.37 -12.53
CA ASN A 204 -18.89 12.00 -12.14
C ASN A 204 -19.05 11.73 -10.62
N LEU A 205 -18.01 11.20 -9.97
CA LEU A 205 -18.04 10.95 -8.51
C LEU A 205 -17.84 12.25 -7.72
N VAL A 206 -17.04 13.18 -8.22
CA VAL A 206 -16.77 14.47 -7.56
C VAL A 206 -17.91 15.47 -7.76
N ASN A 207 -18.32 15.69 -9.01
CA ASN A 207 -19.31 16.70 -9.37
C ASN A 207 -20.75 16.18 -9.37
N GLY A 208 -20.93 14.86 -9.39
CA GLY A 208 -22.25 14.22 -9.43
C GLY A 208 -22.88 14.25 -10.81
N SER A 209 -24.21 14.15 -10.85
CA SER A 209 -25.03 14.37 -12.05
C SER A 209 -26.35 15.01 -11.64
N LEU A 210 -27.22 15.36 -12.59
CA LEU A 210 -28.50 16.02 -12.33
C LEU A 210 -29.39 15.32 -11.27
N PHE A 211 -29.17 14.01 -11.03
CA PHE A 211 -29.90 13.20 -10.06
C PHE A 211 -29.00 12.48 -9.05
N GLN A 212 -27.70 12.82 -8.98
CA GLN A 212 -26.75 12.11 -8.11
C GLN A 212 -25.82 13.09 -7.43
N SER A 213 -25.71 12.98 -6.11
CA SER A 213 -24.75 13.77 -5.34
C SER A 213 -23.31 13.41 -5.70
N GLY A 214 -22.47 14.43 -5.75
CA GLY A 214 -21.01 14.32 -5.83
C GLY A 214 -20.35 14.34 -4.44
N VAL A 215 -19.03 14.15 -4.41
CA VAL A 215 -18.19 14.35 -3.24
C VAL A 215 -17.02 15.24 -3.65
N ASP A 216 -17.14 16.54 -3.38
CA ASP A 216 -16.07 17.48 -3.64
C ASP A 216 -15.43 17.94 -2.33
N TRP A 217 -14.34 17.28 -1.95
CA TRP A 217 -13.57 17.63 -0.75
C TRP A 217 -13.05 19.08 -0.79
N ASN A 218 -12.67 19.57 -1.97
CA ASN A 218 -12.13 20.92 -2.11
C ASN A 218 -13.20 21.99 -1.84
N ASN A 219 -14.45 21.73 -2.21
CA ASN A 219 -15.56 22.64 -1.93
C ASN A 219 -16.15 22.48 -0.51
N LEU A 220 -15.96 21.32 0.12
CA LEU A 220 -16.47 21.04 1.46
C LEU A 220 -15.61 21.55 2.61
N ARG A 221 -14.34 21.90 2.36
CA ARG A 221 -13.47 22.48 3.40
C ARG A 221 -13.73 23.97 3.60
N ASP A 222 -13.69 24.39 4.86
CA ASP A 222 -13.94 25.75 5.34
C ASP A 222 -12.66 26.61 5.47
N TRP A 223 -11.51 26.06 5.08
CA TRP A 223 -10.21 26.72 5.15
C TRP A 223 -9.43 26.56 3.84
N ARG A 224 -8.57 27.54 3.54
CA ARG A 224 -7.63 27.55 2.41
C ARG A 224 -6.18 27.64 2.89
N LEU A 225 -5.25 27.16 2.07
CA LEU A 225 -3.82 27.42 2.28
C LEU A 225 -3.58 28.92 2.15
N GLY A 226 -2.85 29.48 3.09
CA GLY A 226 -2.60 30.91 3.11
C GLY A 226 -3.64 31.76 3.84
N ASP A 227 -4.60 31.17 4.55
CA ASP A 227 -5.51 31.96 5.35
C ASP A 227 -4.77 32.59 6.54
N ASP A 228 -4.65 33.92 6.54
CA ASP A 228 -3.92 34.70 7.56
C ASP A 228 -4.45 34.52 8.99
N THR A 229 -5.61 33.89 9.15
CA THR A 229 -6.31 33.66 10.42
C THR A 229 -5.91 32.35 11.10
N ARG A 230 -5.10 31.49 10.45
CA ARG A 230 -4.72 30.18 10.96
C ARG A 230 -3.23 29.89 10.73
N TRP A 231 -2.58 29.23 11.69
CA TRP A 231 -1.25 28.67 11.49
C TRP A 231 -1.31 27.48 10.52
N GLU A 232 -0.66 27.63 9.36
CA GLU A 232 -0.51 26.55 8.39
C GLU A 232 0.45 25.49 8.90
N THR A 233 -0.01 24.25 8.91
CA THR A 233 0.86 23.11 9.18
C THR A 233 1.25 22.42 7.89
N GLN A 234 2.43 21.81 7.86
CA GLN A 234 2.82 20.92 6.76
C GLN A 234 1.81 19.77 6.55
N ALA A 235 1.07 19.38 7.59
CA ALA A 235 -0.03 18.43 7.47
C ALA A 235 -1.22 18.98 6.68
N ASP A 236 -1.52 20.27 6.76
CA ASP A 236 -2.58 20.91 5.97
C ASP A 236 -2.18 21.02 4.49
N GLU A 237 -0.91 21.31 4.22
CA GLU A 237 -0.36 21.24 2.88
C GLU A 237 -0.50 19.83 2.28
N ILE A 238 -0.10 18.79 3.01
CA ILE A 238 -0.22 17.40 2.55
C ILE A 238 -1.68 17.09 2.18
N LYS A 239 -2.65 17.55 2.98
CA LYS A 239 -4.08 17.36 2.71
C LYS A 239 -4.50 18.02 1.40
N VAL A 240 -4.06 19.25 1.13
CA VAL A 240 -4.40 19.94 -0.13
C VAL A 240 -3.71 19.30 -1.33
N VAL A 241 -2.43 18.93 -1.20
CA VAL A 241 -1.69 18.25 -2.27
C VAL A 241 -2.35 16.91 -2.61
N ILE A 242 -2.62 16.06 -1.60
CA ILE A 242 -3.24 14.76 -1.83
C ILE A 242 -4.71 14.89 -2.27
N GLY A 243 -5.46 15.84 -1.71
CA GLY A 243 -6.83 16.14 -2.13
C GLY A 243 -6.88 16.58 -3.60
N SER A 244 -5.91 17.38 -4.04
CA SER A 244 -5.83 17.83 -5.43
C SER A 244 -5.64 16.67 -6.41
N VAL A 245 -4.93 15.61 -6.02
CA VAL A 245 -4.80 14.39 -6.85
C VAL A 245 -6.16 13.85 -7.28
N PHE A 246 -7.14 13.81 -6.37
CA PHE A 246 -8.44 13.15 -6.59
C PHE A 246 -9.60 14.09 -6.92
N PHE A 247 -9.60 15.30 -6.37
CA PHE A 247 -10.75 16.21 -6.43
C PHE A 247 -10.55 17.38 -7.40
N GLN A 248 -9.31 17.84 -7.61
CA GLN A 248 -9.06 19.02 -8.43
C GLN A 248 -9.23 18.73 -9.93
N GLU A 249 -10.08 19.50 -10.60
CA GLU A 249 -10.16 19.51 -12.06
C GLU A 249 -9.03 20.36 -12.68
N GLY A 250 -8.65 20.05 -13.92
CA GLY A 250 -7.67 20.78 -14.71
C GLY A 250 -6.24 20.26 -14.62
N LEU A 251 -5.98 19.28 -13.76
CA LEU A 251 -4.72 18.55 -13.73
C LEU A 251 -4.71 17.45 -14.80
N SER A 252 -3.60 17.30 -15.49
CA SER A 252 -3.33 16.14 -16.34
C SER A 252 -2.97 14.90 -15.52
N THR A 253 -3.08 13.71 -16.11
CA THR A 253 -2.70 12.44 -15.46
C THR A 253 -1.26 12.46 -14.91
N PRO A 254 -0.22 12.88 -15.68
CA PRO A 254 1.13 12.97 -15.16
C PRO A 254 1.26 13.90 -13.93
N GLN A 255 0.55 15.04 -13.93
CA GLN A 255 0.56 15.97 -12.80
C GLN A 255 -0.11 15.38 -11.55
N ARG A 256 -1.25 14.69 -11.69
CA ARG A 256 -1.91 14.00 -10.57
C ARG A 256 -0.97 12.99 -9.92
N LEU A 257 -0.25 12.21 -10.73
CA LEU A 257 0.70 11.21 -10.22
C LEU A 257 1.94 11.86 -9.58
N LEU A 258 2.45 12.95 -10.17
CA LEU A 258 3.55 13.71 -9.57
C LEU A 258 3.16 14.37 -8.23
N LEU A 259 1.92 14.84 -8.10
CA LEU A 259 1.38 15.35 -6.83
C LEU A 259 1.23 14.24 -5.79
N ARG A 260 0.84 13.02 -6.20
CA ARG A 260 0.81 11.86 -5.29
C ARG A 260 2.21 11.55 -4.75
N GLU A 261 3.23 11.64 -5.61
CA GLU A 261 4.63 11.51 -5.20
C GLU A 261 5.04 12.62 -4.22
N LEU A 262 4.74 13.88 -4.52
CA LEU A 262 5.01 15.02 -3.63
C LEU A 262 4.34 14.84 -2.25
N ALA A 263 3.08 14.39 -2.22
CA ALA A 263 2.38 14.12 -0.96
C ALA A 263 3.07 13.01 -0.15
N MET A 264 3.66 12.00 -0.80
CA MET A 264 4.43 10.96 -0.12
C MET A 264 5.74 11.52 0.44
N GLU A 265 6.48 12.33 -0.32
CA GLU A 265 7.71 12.96 0.15
C GLU A 265 7.47 13.87 1.36
N LEU A 266 6.44 14.71 1.30
CA LEU A 266 6.04 15.55 2.43
C LEU A 266 5.61 14.69 3.63
N SER A 267 4.87 13.60 3.41
CA SER A 267 4.47 12.69 4.50
C SER A 267 5.67 11.99 5.16
N ASP A 268 6.68 11.62 4.37
CA ASP A 268 7.89 10.96 4.88
C ASP A 268 8.74 11.93 5.73
N SER A 269 8.77 13.23 5.39
CA SER A 269 9.44 14.24 6.22
C SER A 269 8.81 14.44 7.61
N LEU A 270 7.49 14.26 7.75
CA LEU A 270 6.82 14.38 9.05
C LEU A 270 7.13 13.23 10.01
N ARG A 271 7.66 12.10 9.51
CA ARG A 271 7.91 10.88 10.32
C ARG A 271 9.26 10.88 11.02
N SER A 272 10.16 11.80 10.70
CA SER A 272 11.51 11.85 11.25
C SER A 272 11.75 13.19 11.97
N PRO A 273 11.85 13.22 13.31
CA PRO A 273 12.00 14.46 14.07
C PRO A 273 13.32 15.22 13.81
N ASP A 274 14.33 14.54 13.25
CA ASP A 274 15.64 15.12 12.88
C ASP A 274 15.83 15.26 11.36
N ALA A 275 14.84 14.91 10.54
CA ALA A 275 15.00 15.00 9.09
C ALA A 275 14.61 16.39 8.59
N GLU A 276 15.59 17.29 8.49
CA GLU A 276 15.62 18.19 7.35
C GLU A 276 15.68 17.34 6.09
N ILE A 277 14.53 16.87 5.59
CA ILE A 277 14.44 16.44 4.21
C ILE A 277 14.45 17.73 3.39
N ALA A 278 15.64 18.31 3.21
CA ALA A 278 15.89 19.03 1.99
C ALA A 278 15.41 18.11 0.85
N LEU A 279 14.62 18.60 -0.10
CA LEU A 279 14.24 17.84 -1.31
C LEU A 279 15.46 17.25 -2.07
N ASN A 280 16.68 17.60 -1.63
CA ASN A 280 17.98 17.26 -2.18
C ASN A 280 18.75 16.24 -1.32
N ALA A 281 18.26 15.84 -0.14
CA ALA A 281 18.93 14.84 0.70
C ALA A 281 18.63 13.43 0.15
N PRO A 282 19.64 12.63 -0.24
CA PRO A 282 19.40 11.31 -0.81
C PRO A 282 18.88 10.38 0.30
N GLY A 283 17.56 10.24 0.39
CA GLY A 283 16.95 9.11 1.08
C GLY A 283 17.43 7.78 0.48
N PRO A 284 17.24 6.63 1.15
CA PRO A 284 17.68 5.33 0.65
C PRO A 284 16.97 4.88 -0.63
N TYR A 285 15.96 5.63 -1.08
CA TYR A 285 15.13 5.32 -2.24
C TYR A 285 15.12 6.47 -3.24
N LEU A 286 15.16 6.13 -4.53
CA LEU A 286 14.85 7.03 -5.63
C LEU A 286 13.35 6.92 -5.94
N TYR A 287 12.65 8.05 -5.93
CA TYR A 287 11.31 8.16 -6.52
C TYR A 287 11.42 8.14 -8.04
N PHE A 288 10.92 7.08 -8.66
CA PHE A 288 11.15 6.78 -10.07
C PHE A 288 9.83 6.66 -10.85
N SER A 289 9.92 6.56 -12.18
CA SER A 289 8.73 6.38 -13.05
C SER A 289 8.34 4.89 -13.11
N PRO A 290 7.04 4.54 -13.03
CA PRO A 290 5.87 5.42 -12.95
C PRO A 290 5.75 6.13 -11.59
N ALA A 291 5.25 7.37 -11.59
CA ALA A 291 5.30 8.25 -10.42
C ALA A 291 4.78 7.59 -9.12
N ALA A 292 5.45 7.93 -8.00
CA ALA A 292 5.31 7.30 -6.68
C ALA A 292 5.90 5.88 -6.54
N ALA A 293 6.44 5.27 -7.60
CA ALA A 293 7.31 4.10 -7.46
C ALA A 293 8.62 4.48 -6.74
N ARG A 294 9.13 3.58 -5.91
CA ARG A 294 10.38 3.79 -5.16
C ARG A 294 11.32 2.61 -5.34
N ILE A 295 12.55 2.87 -5.77
CA ILE A 295 13.58 1.86 -5.99
C ILE A 295 14.85 2.15 -5.18
N ARG A 296 15.62 1.11 -4.90
CA ARG A 296 16.99 1.24 -4.38
C ARG A 296 17.96 1.28 -5.54
N LEU A 297 18.94 2.17 -5.45
CA LEU A 297 20.02 2.26 -6.43
C LEU A 297 21.16 1.29 -6.07
N PRO A 298 21.81 0.66 -7.06
CA PRO A 298 23.08 -0.04 -6.86
C PRO A 298 24.12 0.88 -6.20
N ALA A 299 24.99 0.33 -5.35
CA ALA A 299 25.98 1.13 -4.61
C ALA A 299 27.10 1.71 -5.51
N ASN A 300 27.41 1.03 -6.62
CA ASN A 300 28.53 1.37 -7.50
C ASN A 300 28.02 1.75 -8.90
N LEU A 301 27.35 2.90 -9.00
CA LEU A 301 26.87 3.41 -10.27
C LEU A 301 28.01 4.06 -11.08
N PRO A 302 28.05 3.88 -12.41
CA PRO A 302 28.94 4.64 -13.28
C PRO A 302 28.62 6.14 -13.19
N PRO A 303 29.63 7.04 -13.25
CA PRO A 303 29.39 8.49 -13.13
C PRO A 303 28.39 9.05 -14.14
N GLU A 304 28.35 8.50 -15.35
CA GLU A 304 27.39 8.92 -16.39
C GLU A 304 25.94 8.60 -15.99
N LEU A 305 25.70 7.43 -15.39
CA LEU A 305 24.37 7.02 -14.95
C LEU A 305 23.94 7.81 -13.71
N ASP A 306 24.87 8.11 -12.82
CA ASP A 306 24.62 8.94 -11.64
C ASP A 306 24.21 10.37 -12.06
N ALA A 307 24.93 10.96 -13.03
CA ALA A 307 24.59 12.26 -13.60
C ALA A 307 23.18 12.29 -14.22
N LYS A 308 22.78 11.23 -14.94
CA LYS A 308 21.41 11.10 -15.49
C LYS A 308 20.35 11.03 -14.39
N ILE A 309 20.62 10.31 -13.30
CA ILE A 309 19.72 10.21 -12.14
C ILE A 309 19.55 11.59 -11.48
N ASP A 310 20.64 12.35 -11.33
CA ASP A 310 20.58 13.69 -10.76
C ASP A 310 19.84 14.68 -11.66
N GLU A 311 20.04 14.62 -12.99
CA GLU A 311 19.26 15.42 -13.94
C GLU A 311 17.76 15.07 -13.85
N TYR A 312 17.42 13.79 -13.81
CA TYR A 312 16.05 13.31 -13.65
C TYR A 312 15.40 13.85 -12.37
N ARG A 313 16.11 13.79 -11.23
CA ARG A 313 15.65 14.35 -9.95
C ARG A 313 15.44 15.86 -10.05
N ALA A 314 16.41 16.60 -10.58
CA ALA A 314 16.34 18.04 -10.71
C ALA A 314 15.13 18.48 -11.53
N LYS A 315 14.88 17.85 -12.70
CA LYS A 315 13.72 18.13 -13.54
C LYS A 315 12.39 17.85 -12.82
N LYS A 316 12.28 16.72 -12.11
CA LYS A 316 11.08 16.41 -11.31
C LYS A 316 10.85 17.42 -10.20
N THR A 317 11.90 17.86 -9.51
CA THR A 317 11.80 18.88 -8.46
C THR A 317 11.26 20.20 -9.02
N VAL A 318 11.71 20.63 -10.20
CA VAL A 318 11.15 21.82 -10.87
C VAL A 318 9.65 21.65 -11.14
N LEU A 319 9.24 20.52 -11.73
CA LEU A 319 7.83 20.25 -12.04
C LEU A 319 6.95 20.21 -10.78
N LYS A 320 7.45 19.60 -9.69
CA LYS A 320 6.76 19.56 -8.39
C LYS A 320 6.60 20.95 -7.79
N ASN A 321 7.64 21.78 -7.82
CA ASN A 321 7.60 23.14 -7.28
C ASN A 321 6.61 24.00 -8.06
N GLU A 322 6.62 23.95 -9.39
CA GLU A 322 5.63 24.66 -10.21
C GLU A 322 4.18 24.24 -9.91
N LEU A 323 3.95 22.94 -9.71
CA LEU A 323 2.64 22.40 -9.33
C LEU A 323 2.21 22.85 -7.94
N ARG A 324 3.12 22.74 -6.95
CA ARG A 324 2.91 23.19 -5.58
C ARG A 324 2.53 24.67 -5.57
N ASP A 325 3.32 25.52 -6.23
CA ASP A 325 3.06 26.96 -6.33
C ASP A 325 1.72 27.28 -6.99
N ALA A 326 1.36 26.54 -8.04
CA ALA A 326 0.07 26.71 -8.70
C ALA A 326 -1.11 26.31 -7.82
N LEU A 327 -0.98 25.25 -7.01
CA LEU A 327 -1.98 24.87 -6.02
C LEU A 327 -2.11 25.93 -4.93
N TYR A 328 -0.99 26.42 -4.37
CA TYR A 328 -1.00 27.48 -3.35
C TYR A 328 -1.67 28.76 -3.85
N ARG A 329 -1.31 29.23 -5.06
CA ARG A 329 -1.95 30.41 -5.67
C ARG A 329 -3.42 30.17 -5.98
N GLY A 330 -3.74 28.98 -6.48
CA GLY A 330 -5.09 28.58 -6.87
C GLY A 330 -6.02 28.36 -5.69
N ASP A 331 -5.50 28.05 -4.50
CA ASP A 331 -6.29 27.73 -3.32
C ASP A 331 -7.13 28.92 -2.82
N ARG A 332 -6.58 30.13 -3.00
CA ARG A 332 -7.23 31.39 -2.65
C ARG A 332 -8.07 31.98 -3.79
N ALA A 333 -8.11 31.34 -4.95
CA ALA A 333 -8.82 31.89 -6.10
C ALA A 333 -10.33 31.95 -5.80
N PHE A 334 -10.91 33.14 -5.94
CA PHE A 334 -12.35 33.35 -5.70
C PHE A 334 -13.24 32.55 -6.67
N TRP A 335 -12.79 32.38 -7.91
CA TRP A 335 -13.52 31.66 -8.94
C TRP A 335 -12.86 30.32 -9.27
N GLU A 336 -13.61 29.23 -9.15
CA GLU A 336 -13.14 27.88 -9.45
C GLU A 336 -12.64 27.74 -10.91
N SER A 337 -13.33 28.36 -11.86
CA SER A 337 -12.92 28.36 -13.28
C SER A 337 -11.54 28.98 -13.49
N THR A 338 -11.15 29.97 -12.69
CA THR A 338 -9.82 30.58 -12.76
C THR A 338 -8.75 29.58 -12.37
N ARG A 339 -8.98 28.85 -11.27
CA ARG A 339 -8.09 27.77 -10.80
C ARG A 339 -7.97 26.66 -11.84
N ILE A 340 -9.09 26.18 -12.37
CA ILE A 340 -9.11 25.10 -13.38
C ILE A 340 -8.34 25.52 -14.64
N ASN A 341 -8.57 26.72 -15.15
CA ASN A 341 -7.89 27.22 -16.35
C ASN A 341 -6.39 27.40 -16.11
N ALA A 342 -5.98 27.87 -14.94
CA ALA A 342 -4.57 27.99 -14.57
C ALA A 342 -3.86 26.62 -14.54
N LEU A 343 -4.52 25.59 -13.99
CA LEU A 343 -3.97 24.23 -13.97
C LEU A 343 -3.92 23.60 -15.36
N LYS A 344 -4.94 23.82 -16.21
CA LYS A 344 -4.93 23.37 -17.62
C LYS A 344 -3.80 24.04 -18.41
N ALA A 345 -3.58 25.34 -18.21
CA ALA A 345 -2.48 26.07 -18.83
C ALA A 345 -1.11 25.55 -18.36
N LEU A 346 -0.97 25.28 -17.05
CA LEU A 346 0.24 24.66 -16.51
C LEU A 346 0.48 23.25 -17.07
N ALA A 347 -0.58 22.45 -17.22
CA ALA A 347 -0.50 21.13 -17.83
C ALA A 347 0.04 21.19 -19.26
N ALA A 348 -0.48 22.11 -20.08
CA ALA A 348 0.01 22.34 -21.43
C ALA A 348 1.48 22.79 -21.45
N LYS A 349 1.89 23.68 -20.52
CA LYS A 349 3.28 24.12 -20.36
C LYS A 349 4.22 22.97 -19.97
N GLN A 350 3.81 22.11 -19.04
CA GLN A 350 4.66 21.05 -18.50
C GLN A 350 4.69 19.78 -19.36
N ALA A 351 3.76 19.61 -20.30
CA ALA A 351 3.69 18.43 -21.18
C ALA A 351 5.04 18.04 -21.84
N PRO A 352 5.80 18.93 -22.50
CA PRO A 352 7.09 18.57 -23.08
C PRO A 352 8.13 18.17 -22.03
N GLU A 353 8.13 18.79 -20.85
CA GLU A 353 9.07 18.44 -19.76
C GLU A 353 8.75 17.06 -19.17
N PHE A 354 7.47 16.68 -19.08
CA PHE A 354 7.09 15.32 -18.68
C PHE A 354 7.60 14.28 -19.68
N ILE A 355 7.54 14.56 -20.99
CA ILE A 355 8.10 13.67 -22.02
C ILE A 355 9.61 13.53 -21.83
N ALA A 356 10.34 14.64 -21.60
CA ALA A 356 11.78 14.61 -21.36
C ALA A 356 12.15 13.83 -20.10
N VAL A 357 11.37 13.97 -19.01
CA VAL A 357 11.56 13.21 -17.77
C VAL A 357 11.33 11.71 -17.98
N GLU A 358 10.32 11.31 -18.76
CA GLU A 358 10.09 9.90 -19.09
C GLU A 358 11.17 9.32 -20.02
N GLN A 359 11.71 10.12 -20.94
CA GLN A 359 12.86 9.72 -21.76
C GLN A 359 14.11 9.49 -20.90
N LEU A 360 14.43 10.41 -19.98
CA LEU A 360 15.52 10.22 -19.02
C LEU A 360 15.29 9.00 -18.14
N ALA A 361 14.06 8.75 -17.69
CA ALA A 361 13.73 7.53 -16.95
C ALA A 361 14.03 6.28 -17.78
N GLU A 362 13.75 6.28 -19.08
CA GLU A 362 14.06 5.16 -19.97
C GLU A 362 15.56 4.94 -20.12
N GLU A 363 16.35 6.01 -20.31
CA GLU A 363 17.81 5.92 -20.36
C GLU A 363 18.40 5.38 -19.06
N ILE A 364 17.86 5.80 -17.91
CA ILE A 364 18.23 5.28 -16.59
C ILE A 364 17.89 3.79 -16.48
N ARG A 365 16.72 3.33 -16.94
CA ARG A 365 16.37 1.90 -16.93
C ARG A 365 17.31 1.06 -17.77
N VAL A 366 17.64 1.54 -18.97
CA VAL A 366 18.63 0.88 -19.84
C VAL A 366 19.97 0.78 -19.12
N GLY A 367 20.45 1.87 -18.52
CA GLY A 367 21.68 1.88 -17.73
C GLY A 367 21.64 0.94 -16.52
N LEU A 368 20.51 0.89 -15.79
CA LEU A 368 20.32 0.02 -14.63
C LEU A 368 20.18 -1.46 -15.00
N SER A 369 19.80 -1.79 -16.24
CA SER A 369 19.61 -3.19 -16.67
C SER A 369 20.89 -4.03 -16.64
N ALA A 370 22.05 -3.38 -16.65
CA ALA A 370 23.36 -4.03 -16.51
C ALA A 370 23.69 -4.42 -15.05
N PHE A 371 22.90 -3.96 -14.07
CA PHE A 371 23.15 -4.17 -12.65
C PHE A 371 22.13 -5.13 -12.05
N PRO A 372 22.56 -5.99 -11.09
CA PRO A 372 21.60 -6.74 -10.30
C PRO A 372 20.75 -5.78 -9.46
N ASN A 373 19.45 -6.08 -9.37
CA ASN A 373 18.55 -5.28 -8.55
C ASN A 373 18.91 -5.42 -7.06
N PRO A 374 19.28 -4.34 -6.36
CA PRO A 374 19.71 -4.41 -4.96
C PRO A 374 18.59 -4.80 -3.99
N ALA A 375 17.33 -4.68 -4.39
CA ALA A 375 16.19 -5.13 -3.60
C ALA A 375 15.89 -6.63 -3.78
N ARG A 376 16.45 -7.28 -4.80
CA ARG A 376 16.23 -8.71 -5.06
C ARG A 376 16.99 -9.53 -4.01
N PRO A 377 16.30 -10.45 -3.29
CA PRO A 377 16.97 -11.35 -2.36
C PRO A 377 18.03 -12.19 -3.08
N ALA A 378 19.12 -12.50 -2.37
CA ALA A 378 20.14 -13.38 -2.90
C ALA A 378 19.52 -14.73 -3.33
N ALA A 379 19.98 -15.25 -4.47
CA ALA A 379 19.60 -16.59 -4.88
C ALA A 379 20.09 -17.57 -3.80
N LEU A 380 19.16 -18.32 -3.24
CA LEU A 380 19.51 -19.39 -2.32
C LEU A 380 20.31 -20.44 -3.10
N PRO A 381 21.42 -20.96 -2.55
CA PRO A 381 22.18 -22.05 -3.17
C PRO A 381 21.45 -23.39 -3.00
N VAL A 382 20.18 -23.42 -3.38
CA VAL A 382 19.25 -24.55 -3.20
C VAL A 382 18.85 -25.04 -4.59
N PRO A 383 18.91 -26.35 -4.85
CA PRO A 383 18.46 -26.91 -6.12
C PRO A 383 17.02 -26.48 -6.45
N PRO A 384 16.70 -26.14 -7.71
CA PRO A 384 15.35 -25.71 -8.11
C PRO A 384 14.24 -26.70 -7.71
N ALA A 385 14.55 -28.00 -7.68
CA ALA A 385 13.63 -29.04 -7.24
C ALA A 385 13.22 -28.87 -5.76
N LEU A 386 14.18 -28.59 -4.88
CA LEU A 386 13.91 -28.36 -3.45
C LEU A 386 13.18 -27.03 -3.24
N MET A 387 13.50 -25.98 -4.01
CA MET A 387 12.73 -24.73 -3.99
C MET A 387 11.25 -24.94 -4.35
N LYS A 388 10.96 -25.71 -5.40
CA LYS A 388 9.58 -26.06 -5.78
C LYS A 388 8.86 -26.82 -4.67
N ARG A 389 9.58 -27.72 -4.00
CA ARG A 389 9.07 -28.55 -2.90
C ARG A 389 8.77 -27.74 -1.65
N ILE A 390 9.66 -26.80 -1.29
CA ILE A 390 9.45 -25.82 -0.21
C ILE A 390 8.22 -24.97 -0.49
N ALA A 391 8.08 -24.43 -1.71
CA ALA A 391 6.94 -23.61 -2.09
C ALA A 391 5.62 -24.40 -2.01
N ALA A 392 5.62 -25.66 -2.44
CA ALA A 392 4.47 -26.56 -2.28
C ALA A 392 4.10 -26.77 -0.81
N TYR A 393 5.09 -27.07 0.05
CA TYR A 393 4.89 -27.22 1.49
C TYR A 393 4.27 -25.96 2.13
N ILE A 394 4.78 -24.77 1.81
CA ILE A 394 4.25 -23.51 2.34
C ILE A 394 2.82 -23.27 1.86
N GLY A 395 2.55 -23.51 0.57
CA GLY A 395 1.21 -23.41 -0.01
C GLY A 395 0.20 -24.37 0.64
N GLU A 396 0.56 -25.64 0.82
CA GLU A 396 -0.27 -26.64 1.49
C GLU A 396 -0.52 -26.31 2.97
N LYS A 397 0.50 -25.81 3.66
CA LYS A 397 0.38 -25.35 5.06
C LYS A 397 -0.58 -24.17 5.17
N ALA A 398 -0.44 -23.17 4.29
CA ALA A 398 -1.33 -22.00 4.28
C ALA A 398 -2.78 -22.40 3.97
N ALA A 399 -2.99 -23.30 3.00
CA ALA A 399 -4.31 -23.85 2.68
C ALA A 399 -4.92 -24.59 3.89
N TRP A 400 -4.14 -25.45 4.56
CA TRP A 400 -4.57 -26.15 5.77
C TRP A 400 -4.95 -25.18 6.89
N GLN A 401 -4.15 -24.15 7.15
CA GLN A 401 -4.45 -23.11 8.14
C GLN A 401 -5.74 -22.37 7.82
N LYS A 402 -5.93 -21.99 6.55
CA LYS A 402 -7.15 -21.32 6.07
C LYS A 402 -8.38 -22.19 6.33
N THR A 403 -8.35 -23.47 5.97
CA THR A 403 -9.46 -24.41 6.22
C THR A 403 -9.78 -24.54 7.71
N MET A 404 -8.77 -24.60 8.58
CA MET A 404 -8.95 -24.64 10.03
C MET A 404 -9.62 -23.36 10.58
N VAL A 405 -9.20 -22.18 10.11
CA VAL A 405 -9.77 -20.89 10.52
C VAL A 405 -11.20 -20.72 10.00
N GLU A 406 -11.46 -21.06 8.73
CA GLU A 406 -12.81 -21.00 8.14
C GLU A 406 -13.80 -21.88 8.93
N LYS A 407 -13.40 -23.10 9.28
CA LYS A 407 -14.23 -24.00 10.09
C LYS A 407 -14.45 -23.45 11.50
N GLN A 408 -13.43 -22.87 12.13
CA GLN A 408 -13.58 -22.22 13.44
C GLN A 408 -14.58 -21.06 13.38
N THR A 409 -14.47 -20.19 12.39
CA THR A 409 -15.38 -19.05 12.20
C THR A 409 -16.81 -19.51 11.98
N ALA A 410 -17.03 -20.52 11.15
CA ALA A 410 -18.35 -21.11 10.93
C ALA A 410 -18.95 -21.68 12.23
N LEU A 411 -18.16 -22.40 13.02
CA LEU A 411 -18.60 -22.93 14.31
C LEU A 411 -18.93 -21.81 15.33
N ARG A 412 -18.15 -20.72 15.37
CA ARG A 412 -18.44 -19.57 16.24
C ARG A 412 -19.76 -18.88 15.87
N ALA A 413 -20.06 -18.79 14.57
CA ALA A 413 -21.33 -18.25 14.10
C ALA A 413 -22.51 -19.16 14.49
N GLN A 414 -22.31 -20.48 14.44
CA GLN A 414 -23.34 -21.46 14.78
C GLN A 414 -23.58 -21.59 16.29
N PHE A 415 -22.56 -21.35 17.12
CA PHE A 415 -22.60 -21.48 18.58
C PHE A 415 -22.04 -20.21 19.27
N PRO A 416 -22.76 -19.08 19.24
CA PRO A 416 -22.24 -17.80 19.74
C PRO A 416 -21.99 -17.77 21.25
N ASP A 417 -22.73 -18.56 22.02
CA ASP A 417 -22.58 -18.67 23.48
C ASP A 417 -21.47 -19.66 23.87
N ASP A 418 -21.09 -20.60 23.00
CA ASP A 418 -20.06 -21.61 23.27
C ASP A 418 -18.66 -21.12 22.88
N ARG A 419 -17.64 -21.68 23.53
CA ARG A 419 -16.24 -21.37 23.19
C ARG A 419 -15.74 -22.34 22.14
N VAL A 420 -15.33 -21.84 20.98
CA VAL A 420 -14.67 -22.62 19.93
C VAL A 420 -13.18 -22.30 19.91
N GLU A 421 -12.37 -23.28 20.28
CA GLU A 421 -10.93 -23.13 20.46
C GLU A 421 -10.12 -24.17 19.70
N PHE A 422 -8.86 -23.80 19.41
CA PHE A 422 -7.86 -24.74 18.97
C PHE A 422 -7.37 -25.53 20.19
N SER A 423 -7.53 -26.85 20.15
CA SER A 423 -7.01 -27.75 21.17
C SER A 423 -5.89 -28.61 20.59
N ARG A 424 -5.15 -29.29 21.48
CA ARG A 424 -4.23 -30.35 21.08
C ARG A 424 -4.82 -31.70 21.50
N ALA A 425 -5.25 -32.47 20.52
CA ALA A 425 -5.69 -33.84 20.74
C ALA A 425 -4.60 -34.76 20.20
N ASP A 426 -4.06 -35.63 21.07
CA ASP A 426 -2.93 -36.52 20.77
C ASP A 426 -1.68 -35.76 20.27
N GLY A 427 -1.43 -34.57 20.83
CA GLY A 427 -0.32 -33.71 20.45
C GLY A 427 -0.49 -32.97 19.12
N ARG A 428 -1.64 -33.12 18.44
CA ARG A 428 -1.91 -32.53 17.13
C ARG A 428 -2.97 -31.44 17.19
N PRO A 429 -2.92 -30.43 16.32
CA PRO A 429 -3.95 -29.40 16.27
C PRO A 429 -5.33 -29.99 15.97
N ALA A 430 -6.33 -29.58 16.74
CA ALA A 430 -7.73 -29.93 16.56
C ALA A 430 -8.60 -28.73 16.91
N LEU A 431 -9.85 -28.75 16.48
CA LEU A 431 -10.88 -27.82 16.94
C LEU A 431 -11.76 -28.50 17.97
N GLN A 432 -12.19 -27.76 18.98
CA GLN A 432 -13.12 -28.23 20.00
C GLN A 432 -14.18 -27.16 20.30
N ILE A 433 -15.42 -27.63 20.49
CA ILE A 433 -16.53 -26.82 20.99
C ILE A 433 -16.67 -27.11 22.48
N VAL A 434 -16.42 -26.10 23.31
CA VAL A 434 -16.55 -26.16 24.76
C VAL A 434 -17.85 -25.48 25.15
N ALA A 435 -18.74 -26.25 25.78
CA ALA A 435 -20.03 -25.77 26.24
C ALA A 435 -19.86 -24.65 27.27
N SER A 436 -20.50 -23.51 27.05
CA SER A 436 -20.59 -22.46 28.06
C SER A 436 -21.75 -22.73 29.02
N ARG A 437 -21.63 -22.22 30.25
CA ARG A 437 -22.74 -22.22 31.22
C ARG A 437 -23.91 -21.36 30.77
N ARG A 438 -23.69 -20.44 29.82
CA ARG A 438 -24.71 -19.54 29.26
C ARG A 438 -25.49 -20.14 28.10
N SER A 439 -25.08 -21.31 27.62
CA SER A 439 -25.63 -21.90 26.41
C SER A 439 -27.01 -22.51 26.67
N LYS A 440 -27.94 -22.25 25.75
CA LYS A 440 -29.31 -22.75 25.84
C LYS A 440 -29.35 -24.28 25.83
N PRO A 441 -30.17 -24.94 26.68
CA PRO A 441 -30.30 -26.40 26.72
C PRO A 441 -30.70 -27.01 25.37
N GLU A 442 -31.49 -26.26 24.59
CA GLU A 442 -31.99 -26.64 23.26
C GLU A 442 -30.87 -26.80 22.22
N LEU A 443 -29.69 -26.21 22.45
CA LEU A 443 -28.54 -26.35 21.56
C LEU A 443 -27.75 -27.64 21.80
N LYS A 444 -28.07 -28.42 22.84
CA LYS A 444 -27.33 -29.64 23.21
C LYS A 444 -27.28 -30.66 22.07
N ALA A 445 -28.43 -31.00 21.47
CA ALA A 445 -28.49 -31.97 20.36
C ALA A 445 -27.78 -31.47 19.09
N LYS A 446 -27.89 -30.17 18.80
CA LYS A 446 -27.15 -29.53 17.69
C LYS A 446 -25.64 -29.56 17.94
N ARG A 447 -25.21 -29.35 19.19
CA ARG A 447 -23.80 -29.42 19.59
C ARG A 447 -23.26 -30.83 19.47
N GLU A 448 -23.98 -31.84 19.94
CA GLU A 448 -23.59 -33.25 19.81
C GLU A 448 -23.39 -33.64 18.34
N THR A 449 -24.30 -33.21 17.46
CA THR A 449 -24.18 -33.41 16.02
C THR A 449 -22.94 -32.70 15.46
N ALA A 450 -22.75 -31.42 15.78
CA ALA A 450 -21.59 -30.65 15.33
C ALA A 450 -20.27 -31.21 15.88
N GLN A 451 -20.25 -31.78 17.09
CA GLN A 451 -19.08 -32.44 17.66
C GLN A 451 -18.74 -33.73 16.92
N ALA A 452 -19.73 -34.51 16.47
CA ALA A 452 -19.50 -35.70 15.64
C ALA A 452 -18.93 -35.32 14.26
N GLU A 453 -19.47 -34.28 13.61
CA GLU A 453 -18.91 -33.73 12.37
C GLU A 453 -17.48 -33.20 12.58
N LEU A 454 -17.25 -32.52 13.71
CA LEU A 454 -15.95 -31.97 14.05
C LEU A 454 -14.92 -33.06 14.31
N ALA A 455 -15.30 -34.21 14.87
CA ALA A 455 -14.43 -35.36 15.02
C ALA A 455 -13.94 -35.87 13.65
N THR A 456 -14.84 -35.96 12.67
CA THR A 456 -14.51 -36.36 11.28
C THR A 456 -13.60 -35.33 10.61
N PHE A 457 -13.94 -34.04 10.75
CA PHE A 457 -13.11 -32.94 10.25
C PHE A 457 -11.71 -33.00 10.86
N ASN A 458 -11.60 -33.10 12.18
CA ASN A 458 -10.33 -33.19 12.90
C ASN A 458 -9.52 -34.41 12.45
N ALA A 459 -10.14 -35.57 12.21
CA ALA A 459 -9.45 -36.75 11.70
C ALA A 459 -8.82 -36.51 10.32
N ASN A 460 -9.53 -35.83 9.42
CA ASN A 460 -8.99 -35.46 8.11
C ASN A 460 -7.88 -34.40 8.20
N GLN A 461 -8.05 -33.41 9.07
CA GLN A 461 -7.04 -32.37 9.29
C GLN A 461 -5.78 -32.92 9.95
N ARG A 462 -5.89 -33.94 10.81
CA ARG A 462 -4.74 -34.66 11.37
C ARG A 462 -3.93 -35.36 10.28
N LYS A 463 -4.57 -36.01 9.31
CA LYS A 463 -3.86 -36.64 8.17
C LYS A 463 -3.09 -35.60 7.35
N SER A 464 -3.73 -34.46 7.06
CA SER A 464 -3.10 -33.36 6.33
C SER A 464 -1.93 -32.75 7.11
N TYR A 465 -2.11 -32.56 8.41
CA TYR A 465 -1.05 -32.08 9.31
C TYR A 465 0.12 -33.05 9.39
N ASP A 466 -0.13 -34.37 9.48
CA ASP A 466 0.94 -35.38 9.47
C ASP A 466 1.73 -35.37 8.17
N ALA A 467 1.07 -35.20 7.02
CA ALA A 467 1.73 -35.05 5.73
C ALA A 467 2.63 -33.81 5.73
N LEU A 468 2.14 -32.68 6.25
CA LEU A 468 2.93 -31.46 6.41
C LEU A 468 4.13 -31.65 7.35
N VAL A 469 3.97 -32.38 8.47
CA VAL A 469 5.08 -32.67 9.39
C VAL A 469 6.15 -33.51 8.69
N LYS A 470 5.76 -34.59 7.99
CA LYS A 470 6.69 -35.43 7.23
C LYS A 470 7.41 -34.64 6.15
N GLU A 471 6.68 -33.82 5.41
CA GLU A 471 7.26 -33.02 4.34
C GLU A 471 8.24 -31.97 4.88
N LYS A 472 7.89 -31.33 6.01
CA LYS A 472 8.81 -30.44 6.73
C LYS A 472 10.09 -31.16 7.13
N GLU A 473 10.01 -32.38 7.66
CA GLU A 473 11.18 -33.18 8.05
C GLU A 473 12.07 -33.52 6.84
N LEU A 474 11.46 -33.90 5.71
CA LEU A 474 12.18 -34.19 4.47
C LEU A 474 12.88 -32.94 3.92
N VAL A 475 12.15 -31.82 3.81
CA VAL A 475 12.71 -30.53 3.39
C VAL A 475 13.84 -30.10 4.33
N SER A 476 13.66 -30.24 5.65
CA SER A 476 14.70 -29.89 6.63
C SER A 476 15.93 -30.76 6.46
N THR A 477 15.77 -32.07 6.24
CA THR A 477 16.90 -33.00 6.02
C THR A 477 17.67 -32.66 4.74
N GLU A 478 16.97 -32.31 3.67
CA GLU A 478 17.58 -31.95 2.39
C GLU A 478 18.31 -30.60 2.47
N ILE A 479 17.71 -29.61 3.15
CA ILE A 479 18.38 -28.35 3.49
C ILE A 479 19.64 -28.61 4.33
N LEU A 480 19.59 -29.51 5.31
CA LEU A 480 20.75 -29.88 6.14
C LEU A 480 21.89 -30.50 5.31
N GLN A 481 21.57 -31.34 4.33
CA GLN A 481 22.57 -31.89 3.41
C GLN A 481 23.22 -30.80 2.56
N ILE A 482 22.43 -29.85 2.06
CA ILE A 482 22.95 -28.72 1.28
C ILE A 482 23.77 -27.78 2.17
N ALA A 483 23.28 -27.48 3.37
CA ALA A 483 23.97 -26.60 4.28
C ALA A 483 25.28 -27.23 4.80
N SER A 484 25.32 -28.54 5.04
CA SER A 484 26.56 -29.24 5.43
C SER A 484 27.60 -29.32 4.30
N THR A 485 27.15 -29.45 3.04
CA THR A 485 28.03 -29.38 1.87
C THR A 485 28.53 -27.96 1.58
N LEU A 486 27.79 -26.93 1.98
CA LEU A 486 28.22 -25.52 1.89
C LEU A 486 29.08 -25.10 3.09
N ALA A 487 28.76 -25.56 4.30
CA ALA A 487 29.47 -25.25 5.56
C ALA A 487 30.84 -25.93 5.65
N SER A 488 31.10 -26.98 4.86
CA SER A 488 32.46 -27.51 4.67
C SER A 488 33.40 -26.50 3.97
N ARG A 489 32.93 -25.28 3.65
CA ARG A 489 33.70 -24.16 3.07
C ARG A 489 33.70 -22.84 3.88
N ALA A 490 33.03 -22.72 5.03
CA ALA A 490 32.96 -21.48 5.84
C ALA A 490 32.60 -21.77 7.34
N PRO A 491 32.92 -20.89 8.31
CA PRO A 491 32.85 -21.21 9.73
C PRO A 491 31.44 -21.46 10.28
N VAL A 492 31.41 -22.22 11.37
CA VAL A 492 30.30 -22.97 11.98
C VAL A 492 29.10 -22.08 12.38
N LYS A 493 28.12 -21.94 11.49
CA LYS A 493 26.75 -21.56 11.90
C LYS A 493 26.02 -22.79 12.43
N SER A 494 25.21 -22.63 13.47
CA SER A 494 24.40 -23.74 13.98
C SER A 494 23.30 -24.10 12.97
N ILE A 495 22.83 -25.34 13.04
CA ILE A 495 21.73 -25.83 12.20
C ILE A 495 20.47 -24.96 12.33
N ASP A 496 20.12 -24.56 13.56
CA ASP A 496 18.94 -23.72 13.80
C ASP A 496 19.09 -22.32 13.18
N GLN A 497 20.31 -21.76 13.23
CA GLN A 497 20.60 -20.48 12.57
C GLN A 497 20.45 -20.57 11.05
N LEU A 498 20.93 -21.68 10.46
CA LEU A 498 20.78 -21.92 9.02
C LEU A 498 19.31 -22.08 8.64
N LEU A 499 18.51 -22.83 9.40
CA LEU A 499 17.08 -22.97 9.14
C LEU A 499 16.32 -21.65 9.27
N VAL A 500 16.68 -20.80 10.23
CA VAL A 500 16.12 -19.44 10.37
C VAL A 500 16.52 -18.56 9.19
N GLU A 501 17.79 -18.58 8.77
CA GLU A 501 18.27 -17.85 7.59
C GLU A 501 17.58 -18.31 6.30
N PHE A 502 17.42 -19.63 6.11
CA PHE A 502 16.67 -20.18 4.99
C PHE A 502 15.21 -19.77 5.03
N GLY A 503 14.54 -19.89 6.18
CA GLY A 503 13.15 -19.45 6.36
C GLY A 503 12.96 -17.97 6.07
N HIS A 504 13.88 -17.13 6.55
CA HIS A 504 13.90 -15.70 6.25
C HIS A 504 14.13 -15.43 4.77
N SER A 505 15.11 -16.09 4.14
CA SER A 505 15.40 -15.91 2.71
C SER A 505 14.27 -16.42 1.81
N LEU A 506 13.58 -17.49 2.20
CA LEU A 506 12.39 -17.97 1.51
C LEU A 506 11.25 -16.97 1.63
N GLY A 507 10.98 -16.46 2.84
CA GLY A 507 9.97 -15.41 3.03
C GLY A 507 10.30 -14.14 2.23
N GLN A 508 11.57 -13.76 2.16
CA GLN A 508 12.02 -12.66 1.30
C GLN A 508 11.81 -12.96 -0.18
N GLN A 509 12.11 -14.17 -0.65
CA GLN A 509 11.86 -14.58 -2.03
C GLN A 509 10.37 -14.64 -2.36
N GLU A 510 9.52 -15.18 -1.49
CA GLU A 510 8.07 -15.19 -1.68
C GLU A 510 7.50 -13.77 -1.72
N ASN A 511 7.94 -12.91 -0.82
CA ASN A 511 7.60 -11.49 -0.87
C ASN A 511 8.05 -10.88 -2.19
N TRP A 512 9.28 -11.13 -2.61
CA TRP A 512 9.83 -10.64 -3.88
C TRP A 512 9.04 -11.10 -5.10
N LEU A 513 8.56 -12.34 -5.14
CA LEU A 513 7.72 -12.84 -6.23
C LEU A 513 6.39 -12.07 -6.36
N ARG A 514 5.87 -11.47 -5.27
CA ARG A 514 4.71 -10.57 -5.34
C ARG A 514 5.04 -9.25 -6.04
N TYR A 515 6.30 -8.82 -5.98
CA TYR A 515 6.80 -7.62 -6.63
C TYR A 515 7.17 -7.81 -8.11
N ALA A 516 7.02 -8.99 -8.72
CA ALA A 516 7.46 -9.24 -10.09
C ALA A 516 6.90 -8.25 -11.14
N ASP A 517 5.58 -7.97 -11.08
CA ASP A 517 4.95 -6.99 -11.98
C ASP A 517 5.40 -5.55 -11.65
N TYR A 518 5.67 -5.25 -10.37
CA TYR A 518 6.17 -3.94 -9.94
C TYR A 518 7.60 -3.73 -10.44
N GLU A 519 8.49 -4.70 -10.27
CA GLU A 519 9.83 -4.69 -10.83
C GLU A 519 9.78 -4.48 -12.34
N THR A 520 8.94 -5.24 -13.04
CA THR A 520 8.80 -5.13 -14.50
C THR A 520 8.30 -3.75 -14.91
N ALA A 521 7.24 -3.24 -14.29
CA ALA A 521 6.71 -1.92 -14.61
C ALA A 521 7.75 -0.79 -14.45
N VAL A 522 8.61 -0.91 -13.44
CA VAL A 522 9.57 0.15 -13.08
C VAL A 522 10.90 0.02 -13.82
N LEU A 523 11.41 -1.19 -14.00
CA LEU A 523 12.80 -1.42 -14.43
C LEU A 523 12.93 -2.06 -15.83
N GLN A 524 11.91 -2.72 -16.37
CA GLN A 524 12.01 -3.34 -17.71
C GLN A 524 12.07 -2.25 -18.80
N PRO A 525 13.14 -2.17 -19.60
CA PRO A 525 13.19 -1.24 -20.74
C PRO A 525 12.19 -1.63 -21.85
N GLY A 526 11.78 -0.65 -22.65
CA GLY A 526 10.92 -0.80 -23.82
C GLY A 526 9.40 -0.66 -23.55
N LEU A 527 8.96 -0.58 -22.30
CA LEU A 527 7.56 -0.30 -21.97
C LEU A 527 7.27 1.20 -22.11
N SER A 528 6.14 1.57 -22.74
CA SER A 528 5.70 2.97 -22.75
C SER A 528 5.30 3.45 -21.36
N PRO A 529 5.34 4.77 -21.08
CA PRO A 529 4.90 5.32 -19.79
C PRO A 529 3.49 4.85 -19.39
N GLU A 530 2.56 4.76 -20.34
CA GLU A 530 1.19 4.29 -20.17
C GLU A 530 1.14 2.82 -19.75
N GLN A 531 1.91 1.96 -20.43
CA GLN A 531 2.01 0.54 -20.10
C GLN A 531 2.59 0.31 -18.71
N ARG A 532 3.59 1.12 -18.32
CA ARG A 532 4.18 1.09 -16.99
C ARG A 532 3.17 1.45 -15.92
N ARG A 533 2.40 2.52 -16.10
CA ARG A 533 1.32 2.91 -15.18
C ARG A 533 0.27 1.81 -15.04
N LEU A 534 -0.16 1.23 -16.16
CA LEU A 534 -1.13 0.14 -16.20
C LEU A 534 -0.63 -1.09 -15.41
N LEU A 535 0.59 -1.55 -15.69
CA LEU A 535 1.17 -2.72 -15.03
C LEU A 535 1.47 -2.44 -13.54
N PHE A 536 1.93 -1.23 -13.22
CA PHE A 536 2.20 -0.84 -11.84
C PHE A 536 0.92 -0.80 -11.00
N GLY A 537 -0.18 -0.24 -11.53
CA GLY A 537 -1.47 -0.27 -10.85
C GLY A 537 -1.93 -1.70 -10.54
N ALA A 538 -1.80 -2.61 -11.51
CA ALA A 538 -2.11 -4.04 -11.31
C ALA A 538 -1.17 -4.72 -10.31
N ALA A 539 0.10 -4.33 -10.28
CA ALA A 539 1.06 -4.84 -9.31
C ALA A 539 0.68 -4.43 -7.88
N LEU A 540 0.28 -3.18 -7.67
CA LEU A 540 -0.14 -2.66 -6.37
C LEU A 540 -1.41 -3.35 -5.84
N GLU A 541 -2.38 -3.62 -6.71
CA GLU A 541 -3.58 -4.40 -6.37
C GLU A 541 -3.21 -5.79 -5.83
N LYS A 542 -2.24 -6.46 -6.47
CA LYS A 542 -1.75 -7.79 -6.07
C LYS A 542 -1.01 -7.80 -4.72
N LEU A 543 -0.47 -6.67 -4.29
CA LEU A 543 0.20 -6.56 -2.99
C LEU A 543 -0.78 -6.61 -1.81
N ASP A 544 -2.10 -6.46 -2.05
CA ASP A 544 -3.17 -6.50 -1.03
C ASP A 544 -2.82 -5.61 0.18
N LEU A 545 -2.48 -4.36 -0.12
CA LEU A 545 -2.02 -3.41 0.88
C LEU A 545 -3.11 -3.14 1.91
N PRO A 546 -2.79 -3.07 3.22
CA PRO A 546 -3.79 -2.84 4.25
C PRO A 546 -4.44 -1.47 4.03
N LEU A 547 -5.77 -1.47 3.93
CA LEU A 547 -6.55 -0.24 3.88
C LEU A 547 -6.53 0.40 5.27
N THR A 548 -5.70 1.43 5.44
CA THR A 548 -5.58 2.17 6.71
C THR A 548 -6.38 3.47 6.64
N GLU A 549 -7.15 3.77 7.68
CA GLU A 549 -7.65 5.13 7.92
C GLU A 549 -6.44 6.02 8.23
N ARG A 550 -6.32 7.19 7.56
CA ARG A 550 -5.27 8.18 7.79
C ARG A 550 -5.87 9.46 8.33
#